data_AF-W4RW40-F1
#
_entry.id   AF-W4RW40-F1
#
_cell.length_a   1.000
_cell.length_b   1.000
_cell.length_c   1.000
_cell.angle_alpha   90.00
_cell.angle_beta   90.00
_cell.angle_gamma   90.00
#
_symmetry.space_group_name_H-M   'P 1'
#
loop_
_entity.id
_entity.type
_entity.pdbx_description
1 polymer ?
#
loop_
_entity_poly.entity_id
_entity_poly.type
_entity_poly.pdbx_seq_one_letter_code
_entity_poly.pdbx_strand_id
1 'polypeptide(L)'
;MGVVTTVTAFYLLNRDMKNGTLKGGGTLEVEMDHTSDLSLLSDGAKKFFAILIPVLFAADVAAMSILDLQGGDATALVGGTSIFILLLISLAAHKNKGLEKTTSYLIEGFQFGFKIFGAVIPIAAFFYLGDSGFIKIIGEFLPKTSLGIVNDLGVALASVVPLSAEVGAVTLTAVGAITGLDGSGFSGISLAGSVAGIFSTAIGAGAATLTALGQIAAIWVGGGTLVPWALIPAAAICGVDPFELARRNLLPVTIGLVVTTIVAMFLI
;
A
#
# COMPACT_ATOMS: atom_id res chain seq x y z
N MET A 1 -12.37 -5.37 5.41
CA MET A 1 -11.57 -5.25 4.17
C MET A 1 -10.83 -6.53 3.80
N GLY A 2 -9.69 -6.87 4.42
CA GLY A 2 -8.79 -7.94 3.95
C GLY A 2 -9.47 -9.29 3.68
N VAL A 3 -10.26 -9.81 4.63
CA VAL A 3 -10.97 -11.10 4.49
C VAL A 3 -11.87 -11.11 3.24
N VAL A 4 -12.71 -10.08 3.08
CA VAL A 4 -13.67 -10.00 1.97
C VAL A 4 -12.94 -9.94 0.63
N THR A 5 -11.92 -9.10 0.53
CA THR A 5 -11.14 -8.94 -0.69
C THR A 5 -10.41 -10.23 -1.06
N THR A 6 -9.72 -10.87 -0.12
CA THR A 6 -8.97 -12.11 -0.37
C THR A 6 -9.88 -13.27 -0.75
N VAL A 7 -11.00 -13.46 -0.05
CA VAL A 7 -11.96 -14.53 -0.38
C VAL A 7 -12.61 -14.30 -1.74
N THR A 8 -12.98 -13.06 -2.04
CA THR A 8 -13.56 -12.69 -3.34
C THR A 8 -12.56 -12.91 -4.47
N ALA A 9 -11.31 -12.45 -4.30
CA ALA A 9 -10.23 -12.67 -5.26
C ALA A 9 -9.99 -14.17 -5.50
N PHE A 10 -9.90 -14.96 -4.43
CA PHE A 10 -9.73 -16.41 -4.53
C PHE A 10 -10.87 -17.07 -5.32
N TYR A 11 -12.11 -16.72 -5.03
CA TYR A 11 -13.27 -17.28 -5.74
C TYR A 11 -13.25 -16.94 -7.23
N LEU A 12 -13.00 -15.67 -7.58
CA LEU A 12 -12.93 -15.21 -8.97
C LEU A 12 -11.78 -15.88 -9.73
N LEU A 13 -10.59 -15.96 -9.13
CA LEU A 13 -9.44 -16.64 -9.72
C LEU A 13 -9.71 -18.13 -9.95
N ASN A 14 -10.27 -18.83 -8.95
CA ASN A 14 -10.61 -20.25 -9.08
C ASN A 14 -11.64 -20.48 -10.19
N ARG A 15 -12.64 -19.60 -10.32
CA ARG A 15 -13.62 -19.64 -11.41
C ARG A 15 -12.94 -19.43 -12.77
N ASP A 16 -12.09 -18.43 -12.89
CA ASP A 16 -11.39 -18.11 -14.14
C ASP A 16 -10.41 -19.22 -14.56
N MET A 17 -9.77 -19.88 -13.58
CA MET A 17 -8.91 -21.06 -13.83
C MET A 17 -9.74 -22.21 -14.38
N LYS A 18 -10.91 -22.49 -13.79
CA LYS A 18 -11.83 -23.54 -14.27
C LYS A 18 -12.39 -23.24 -15.67
N ASN A 19 -12.61 -21.97 -15.97
CA ASN A 19 -13.14 -21.52 -17.25
C ASN A 19 -12.08 -21.35 -18.35
N GLY A 20 -10.78 -21.52 -18.03
CA GLY A 20 -9.68 -21.33 -18.97
C GLY A 20 -9.52 -19.88 -19.46
N THR A 21 -10.11 -18.89 -18.77
CA THR A 21 -10.05 -17.47 -19.15
C THR A 21 -8.79 -16.78 -18.63
N LEU A 22 -8.04 -17.44 -17.74
CA LEU A 22 -6.71 -17.04 -17.32
C LEU A 22 -5.70 -17.30 -18.45
N LYS A 23 -5.51 -16.28 -19.30
CA LYS A 23 -4.40 -16.26 -20.25
C LYS A 23 -3.11 -15.97 -19.47
N GLY A 24 -2.25 -16.97 -19.31
CA GLY A 24 -0.90 -16.76 -18.81
C GLY A 24 -0.09 -15.95 -19.83
N GLY A 25 0.59 -14.90 -19.38
CA GLY A 25 1.52 -14.13 -20.21
C GLY A 25 1.06 -12.72 -20.50
N GLY A 26 1.33 -11.80 -19.56
CA GLY A 26 1.56 -10.40 -19.87
C GLY A 26 3.07 -10.21 -20.02
N THR A 27 3.49 -9.62 -21.13
CA THR A 27 4.86 -9.36 -21.61
C THR A 27 5.69 -8.46 -20.69
N LEU A 28 5.94 -8.88 -19.46
CA LEU A 28 7.09 -8.44 -18.70
C LEU A 28 8.02 -9.64 -18.60
N GLU A 29 8.82 -9.84 -19.65
CA GLU A 29 10.12 -10.51 -19.52
C GLU A 29 10.98 -9.62 -18.62
N VAL A 30 10.66 -9.59 -17.32
CA VAL A 30 11.72 -9.44 -16.36
C VAL A 30 12.46 -10.76 -16.50
N GLU A 31 13.57 -10.75 -17.23
CA GLU A 31 14.64 -11.73 -17.05
C GLU A 31 15.05 -11.65 -15.58
N MET A 32 14.25 -12.28 -14.71
CA MET A 32 14.80 -12.83 -13.49
C MET A 32 15.71 -13.92 -14.02
N ASP A 33 16.99 -13.59 -14.13
CA ASP A 33 18.06 -14.53 -14.37
C ASP A 33 17.97 -15.57 -13.24
N HIS A 34 17.14 -16.59 -13.44
CA HIS A 34 16.91 -17.70 -12.53
C HIS A 34 18.12 -18.64 -12.62
N THR A 35 19.32 -18.10 -12.58
CA THR A 35 20.58 -18.79 -12.33
C THR A 35 20.88 -18.74 -10.84
N SER A 36 19.89 -19.04 -10.00
CA SER A 36 20.15 -19.35 -8.60
C SER A 36 20.19 -20.86 -8.42
N ASP A 37 21.39 -21.38 -8.16
CA ASP A 37 21.58 -22.75 -7.72
C ASP A 37 20.61 -23.04 -6.56
N LEU A 38 19.63 -23.92 -6.80
CA LEU A 38 18.59 -24.33 -5.84
C LEU A 38 19.17 -24.96 -4.54
N SER A 39 20.48 -25.14 -4.48
CA SER A 39 21.26 -25.80 -3.43
C SER A 39 22.03 -24.87 -2.48
N LEU A 40 21.87 -23.54 -2.55
CA LEU A 40 22.64 -22.62 -1.69
C LEU A 40 22.34 -22.75 -0.18
N LEU A 41 21.14 -23.21 0.19
CA LEU A 41 20.73 -23.42 1.57
C LEU A 41 20.34 -24.88 1.80
N SER A 42 20.67 -25.40 2.98
CA SER A 42 20.17 -26.69 3.44
C SER A 42 18.66 -26.63 3.71
N ASP A 43 17.97 -27.76 3.64
CA ASP A 43 16.52 -27.83 3.90
C ASP A 43 16.15 -27.37 5.31
N GLY A 44 17.04 -27.61 6.28
CA GLY A 44 16.89 -27.09 7.65
C GLY A 44 16.94 -25.56 7.70
N ALA A 45 17.90 -24.95 7.01
CA ALA A 45 18.00 -23.49 6.93
C ALA A 45 16.81 -22.88 6.19
N LYS A 46 16.34 -23.49 5.10
CA LYS A 46 15.13 -23.06 4.37
C LYS A 46 13.90 -23.05 5.30
N LYS A 47 13.68 -24.14 6.05
CA LYS A 47 12.58 -24.21 7.03
C LYS A 47 12.72 -23.19 8.15
N PHE A 48 13.93 -23.00 8.66
CA PHE A 48 14.21 -22.00 9.69
C PHE A 48 13.85 -20.59 9.22
N PHE A 49 14.37 -20.16 8.07
CA PHE A 49 14.08 -18.81 7.54
C PHE A 49 12.61 -18.63 7.17
N ALA A 50 11.95 -19.66 6.64
CA ALA A 50 10.52 -19.62 6.33
C ALA A 50 9.63 -19.36 7.57
N ILE A 51 10.09 -19.75 8.76
CA ILE A 51 9.40 -19.47 10.03
C ILE A 51 9.90 -18.16 10.65
N LEU A 52 11.20 -17.90 10.62
CA LEU A 52 11.82 -16.73 11.22
C LEU A 52 11.28 -15.43 10.61
N ILE A 53 11.13 -15.37 9.27
CA ILE A 53 10.72 -14.14 8.57
C ILE A 53 9.32 -13.69 9.02
N PRO A 54 8.26 -14.53 8.97
CA PRO A 54 6.95 -14.16 9.50
C PRO A 54 6.98 -13.78 10.98
N VAL A 55 7.78 -14.48 11.80
CA VAL A 55 7.90 -14.21 13.24
C VAL A 55 8.52 -12.84 13.49
N LEU A 56 9.57 -12.46 12.76
CA LEU A 56 10.20 -11.15 12.88
C LEU A 56 9.24 -10.02 12.47
N PHE A 57 8.51 -10.17 11.36
CA PHE A 57 7.52 -9.16 10.98
C PHE A 57 6.30 -9.10 11.92
N ALA A 58 5.88 -10.24 12.50
CA ALA A 58 4.89 -10.23 13.57
C ALA A 58 5.41 -9.51 14.83
N ALA A 59 6.69 -9.68 15.16
CA ALA A 59 7.34 -8.96 16.24
C ALA A 59 7.43 -7.45 15.94
N ASP A 60 7.70 -7.04 14.70
CA ASP A 60 7.67 -5.64 14.29
C ASP A 60 6.28 -5.03 14.52
N VAL A 61 5.20 -5.71 14.10
CA VAL A 61 3.82 -5.25 14.33
C VAL A 61 3.50 -5.14 15.82
N ALA A 62 3.92 -6.12 16.62
CA ALA A 62 3.74 -6.07 18.07
C ALA A 62 4.51 -4.91 18.71
N ALA A 63 5.77 -4.70 18.31
CA ALA A 63 6.60 -3.60 18.79
C ALA A 63 6.03 -2.24 18.40
N MET A 64 5.59 -2.08 17.15
CA MET A 64 4.91 -0.87 16.67
C MET A 64 3.67 -0.55 17.52
N SER A 65 2.88 -1.57 17.87
CA SER A 65 1.68 -1.38 18.68
C SER A 65 1.95 -1.07 20.15
N ILE A 66 2.95 -1.73 20.76
CA ILE A 66 3.25 -1.59 22.20
C ILE A 66 4.00 -0.27 22.47
N LEU A 67 4.87 0.13 21.54
CA LEU A 67 5.73 1.30 21.68
C LEU A 67 5.21 2.53 20.92
N ASP A 68 4.03 2.42 20.29
CA ASP A 68 3.40 3.46 19.48
C ASP A 68 4.33 4.05 18.40
N LEU A 69 5.08 3.17 17.72
CA LEU A 69 5.99 3.58 16.65
C LEU A 69 5.19 3.88 15.38
N GLN A 70 5.31 5.11 14.88
CA GLN A 70 4.57 5.60 13.73
C GLN A 70 5.50 6.28 12.71
N GLY A 71 5.07 6.36 11.46
CA GLY A 71 5.77 7.09 10.40
C GLY A 71 7.22 6.62 10.19
N GLY A 72 8.17 7.52 10.44
CA GLY A 72 9.61 7.29 10.22
C GLY A 72 10.16 6.15 11.07
N ASP A 73 9.75 6.05 12.33
CA ASP A 73 10.26 5.02 13.26
C ASP A 73 9.78 3.62 12.86
N ALA A 74 8.50 3.50 12.50
CA ALA A 74 7.93 2.27 11.96
C ALA A 74 8.64 1.84 10.66
N THR A 75 8.91 2.80 9.77
CA THR A 75 9.63 2.55 8.52
C THR A 75 11.06 2.06 8.77
N ALA A 76 11.76 2.69 9.72
CA ALA A 76 13.11 2.32 10.11
C ALA A 76 13.16 0.90 10.72
N LEU A 77 12.17 0.54 11.56
CA LEU A 77 12.07 -0.79 12.14
C LEU A 77 11.89 -1.87 11.06
N VAL A 78 10.84 -1.76 10.24
CA VAL A 78 10.53 -2.76 9.20
C VAL A 78 11.64 -2.86 8.15
N GLY A 79 12.19 -1.71 7.74
CA GLY A 79 13.32 -1.66 6.82
C GLY A 79 14.60 -2.27 7.40
N GLY A 80 14.90 -1.96 8.66
CA GLY A 80 16.04 -2.52 9.39
C GLY A 80 15.94 -4.03 9.56
N THR A 81 14.76 -4.53 9.96
CA THR A 81 14.45 -5.97 10.04
C THR A 81 14.64 -6.65 8.68
N SER A 82 14.21 -6.01 7.58
CA SER A 82 14.39 -6.55 6.23
C SER A 82 15.87 -6.66 5.82
N ILE A 83 16.68 -5.63 6.11
CA ILE A 83 18.13 -5.66 5.86
C ILE A 83 18.82 -6.71 6.73
N PHE A 84 18.39 -6.83 7.99
CA PHE A 84 18.91 -7.83 8.92
C PHE A 84 18.61 -9.26 8.43
N ILE A 85 17.39 -9.51 7.97
CA ILE A 85 17.01 -10.79 7.34
C ILE A 85 17.88 -11.07 6.11
N LEU A 86 18.04 -10.10 5.22
CA LEU A 86 18.88 -10.23 4.01
C LEU A 86 20.32 -10.62 4.39
N LEU A 87 20.89 -9.93 5.38
CA LEU A 87 22.24 -10.22 5.90
C LEU A 87 22.34 -11.66 6.42
N LEU A 88 21.39 -12.09 7.25
CA LEU A 88 21.39 -13.45 7.82
C LEU A 88 21.28 -14.52 6.73
N ILE A 89 20.38 -14.34 5.78
CA ILE A 89 20.18 -15.29 4.67
C ILE A 89 21.42 -15.33 3.79
N SER A 90 21.99 -14.18 3.45
CA SER A 90 23.18 -14.09 2.60
C SER A 90 24.41 -14.73 3.26
N LEU A 91 24.62 -14.49 4.57
CA LEU A 91 25.68 -15.16 5.34
C LEU A 91 25.47 -16.68 5.40
N ALA A 92 24.25 -17.14 5.59
CA ALA A 92 23.93 -18.57 5.61
C ALA A 92 24.12 -19.24 4.23
N ALA A 93 23.74 -18.55 3.15
CA ALA A 93 23.78 -19.08 1.79
C ALA A 93 25.20 -19.03 1.18
N HIS A 94 25.94 -17.95 1.40
CA HIS A 94 27.21 -17.67 0.71
C HIS A 94 28.44 -17.73 1.63
N LYS A 95 28.26 -17.98 2.93
CA LYS A 95 29.32 -18.15 3.95
C LYS A 95 30.33 -16.99 3.89
N ASN A 96 31.58 -17.28 3.52
CA ASN A 96 32.67 -16.29 3.45
C ASN A 96 32.40 -15.14 2.46
N LYS A 97 31.53 -15.34 1.47
CA LYS A 97 31.12 -14.29 0.52
C LYS A 97 29.81 -13.58 0.92
N GLY A 98 29.24 -13.89 2.08
CA GLY A 98 27.92 -13.38 2.48
C GLY A 98 27.86 -11.86 2.62
N LEU A 99 28.90 -11.20 3.12
CA LEU A 99 28.93 -9.74 3.20
C LEU A 99 28.98 -9.09 1.81
N GLU A 100 29.85 -9.59 0.92
CA GLU A 100 29.94 -9.15 -0.47
C GLU A 100 28.60 -9.33 -1.20
N LYS A 101 27.98 -10.51 -1.06
CA LYS A 101 26.68 -10.81 -1.66
C LYS A 101 25.54 -9.99 -1.07
N THR A 102 25.58 -9.65 0.21
CA THR A 102 24.60 -8.73 0.81
C THR A 102 24.67 -7.37 0.12
N THR A 103 25.87 -6.84 -0.10
CA THR A 103 26.07 -5.58 -0.83
C THR A 103 25.59 -5.68 -2.27
N SER A 104 25.89 -6.78 -2.97
CA SER A 104 25.37 -7.00 -4.34
C SER A 104 23.85 -7.00 -4.39
N TYR A 105 23.19 -7.77 -3.51
CA TYR A 105 21.73 -7.83 -3.45
C TYR A 105 21.11 -6.48 -3.06
N LEU A 106 21.76 -5.71 -2.20
CA LEU A 106 21.31 -4.36 -1.86
C LEU A 106 21.38 -3.42 -3.09
N ILE A 107 22.50 -3.45 -3.83
CA ILE A 107 22.66 -2.66 -5.06
C ILE A 107 21.64 -3.08 -6.12
N GLU A 108 21.49 -4.39 -6.36
CA GLU A 108 20.53 -4.95 -7.32
C GLU A 108 19.10 -4.55 -6.94
N GLY A 109 18.71 -4.72 -5.66
CA GLY A 109 17.40 -4.32 -5.16
C GLY A 109 17.16 -2.82 -5.27
N PHE A 110 18.18 -2.00 -5.04
CA PHE A 110 18.11 -0.55 -5.20
C PHE A 110 17.93 -0.15 -6.68
N GLN A 111 18.70 -0.74 -7.59
CA GLN A 111 18.57 -0.52 -9.04
C GLN A 111 17.20 -0.99 -9.54
N PHE A 112 16.74 -2.15 -9.09
CA PHE A 112 15.41 -2.66 -9.38
C PHE A 112 14.34 -1.67 -8.89
N GLY A 113 14.44 -1.20 -7.65
CA GLY A 113 13.55 -0.18 -7.10
C GLY A 113 13.48 1.05 -8.00
N PHE A 114 14.62 1.65 -8.37
CA PHE A 114 14.65 2.82 -9.25
C PHE A 114 14.11 2.54 -10.65
N LYS A 115 14.41 1.38 -11.24
CA LYS A 115 13.89 0.98 -12.56
C LYS A 115 12.36 0.86 -12.53
N ILE A 116 11.82 0.24 -11.48
CA ILE A 116 10.39 0.01 -11.29
C ILE A 116 9.65 1.31 -10.95
N PHE A 117 10.18 2.11 -10.03
CA PHE A 117 9.55 3.36 -9.57
C PHE A 117 9.88 4.58 -10.44
N GLY A 118 10.73 4.47 -11.47
CA GLY A 118 11.09 5.59 -12.33
C GLY A 118 9.89 6.30 -12.96
N ALA A 119 8.87 5.55 -13.39
CA ALA A 119 7.61 6.10 -13.90
C ALA A 119 6.73 6.71 -12.79
N VAL A 120 6.89 6.26 -11.55
CA VAL A 120 6.13 6.75 -10.38
C VAL A 120 6.61 8.12 -9.93
N ILE A 121 7.92 8.42 -10.07
CA ILE A 121 8.52 9.70 -9.66
C ILE A 121 7.77 10.92 -10.22
N PRO A 122 7.56 11.08 -11.55
CA PRO A 122 6.86 12.25 -12.06
C PRO A 122 5.39 12.31 -11.62
N ILE A 123 4.71 11.17 -11.51
CA ILE A 123 3.31 11.10 -11.05
C ILE A 123 3.20 11.58 -9.60
N ALA A 124 4.02 11.01 -8.72
CA ALA A 124 4.08 11.39 -7.31
C ALA A 124 4.50 12.86 -7.17
N ALA A 125 5.46 13.35 -7.95
CA ALA A 125 5.89 14.75 -7.92
C ALA A 125 4.75 15.71 -8.26
N PHE A 126 3.93 15.42 -9.28
CA PHE A 126 2.74 16.22 -9.60
C PHE A 126 1.71 16.21 -8.47
N PHE A 127 1.48 15.08 -7.82
CA PHE A 127 0.56 15.00 -6.69
C PHE A 127 1.06 15.74 -5.45
N TYR A 128 2.34 15.57 -5.09
CA TYR A 128 2.96 16.34 -4.01
C TYR A 128 2.96 17.84 -4.31
N LEU A 129 3.09 18.25 -5.57
CA LEU A 129 2.91 19.65 -5.99
C LEU A 129 1.48 20.15 -5.77
N GLY A 130 0.48 19.28 -5.70
CA GLY A 130 -0.90 19.63 -5.32
C GLY A 130 -1.15 19.69 -3.79
N ASP A 131 -0.17 19.29 -2.97
CA ASP A 131 -0.20 19.30 -1.51
C ASP A 131 0.91 20.25 -0.98
N SER A 132 1.73 19.80 -0.04
CA SER A 132 2.80 20.54 0.63
C SER A 132 3.94 20.94 -0.31
N GLY A 133 4.07 20.30 -1.46
CA GLY A 133 5.01 20.67 -2.51
C GLY A 133 4.67 22.00 -3.19
N PHE A 134 3.39 22.39 -3.25
CA PHE A 134 2.97 23.67 -3.84
C PHE A 134 3.66 24.84 -3.14
N ILE A 135 3.51 24.88 -1.81
CA ILE A 135 4.02 25.97 -0.98
C ILE A 135 5.56 26.02 -1.03
N LYS A 136 6.22 24.85 -1.04
CA LYS A 136 7.69 24.76 -1.05
C LYS A 136 8.32 25.15 -2.40
N ILE A 137 7.66 24.84 -3.52
CA ILE A 137 8.24 24.98 -4.86
C ILE A 137 7.71 26.23 -5.56
N ILE A 138 6.39 26.45 -5.53
CA ILE A 138 5.73 27.58 -6.18
C ILE A 138 5.71 28.78 -5.25
N GLY A 139 5.36 28.57 -3.97
CA GLY A 139 5.29 29.61 -2.94
C GLY A 139 3.91 29.74 -2.31
N GLU A 140 3.77 30.66 -1.36
CA GLU A 140 2.53 30.96 -0.63
C GLU A 140 1.53 31.78 -1.46
N PHE A 141 1.10 31.23 -2.60
CA PHE A 141 0.08 31.84 -3.46
C PHE A 141 -1.34 31.34 -3.18
N LEU A 142 -1.47 30.27 -2.39
CA LEU A 142 -2.75 29.77 -1.92
C LEU A 142 -3.31 30.67 -0.80
N PRO A 143 -4.64 30.74 -0.64
CA PRO A 143 -5.25 31.43 0.50
C PRO A 143 -4.66 30.94 1.82
N LYS A 144 -4.54 31.81 2.84
CA LYS A 144 -4.00 31.44 4.16
C LYS A 144 -4.75 30.29 4.86
N THR A 145 -5.99 30.05 4.43
CA THR A 145 -6.86 28.96 4.92
C THR A 145 -6.70 27.65 4.15
N SER A 146 -5.90 27.65 3.07
CA SER A 146 -5.67 26.46 2.25
C SER A 146 -4.81 25.45 2.99
N LEU A 147 -5.20 24.19 2.88
CA LEU A 147 -4.43 23.04 3.36
C LEU A 147 -3.66 22.36 2.22
N GLY A 148 -3.57 23.00 1.04
CA GLY A 148 -3.11 22.39 -0.21
C GLY A 148 -4.30 22.06 -1.12
N ILE A 149 -4.10 22.14 -2.44
CA ILE A 149 -5.18 22.05 -3.44
C ILE A 149 -5.98 20.75 -3.30
N VAL A 150 -5.30 19.62 -3.12
CA VAL A 150 -5.95 18.31 -2.97
C VAL A 150 -6.74 18.22 -1.67
N ASN A 151 -6.23 18.80 -0.58
CA ASN A 151 -6.91 18.80 0.72
C ASN A 151 -8.12 19.73 0.72
N ASP A 152 -7.98 20.92 0.10
CA ASP A 152 -9.07 21.89 -0.06
C ASP A 152 -10.24 21.29 -0.84
N LEU A 153 -9.97 20.50 -1.88
CA LEU A 153 -10.99 19.77 -2.62
C LEU A 153 -11.76 18.80 -1.72
N GLY A 154 -11.07 18.09 -0.83
CA GLY A 154 -11.70 17.18 0.13
C GLY A 154 -12.56 17.89 1.17
N VAL A 155 -12.08 19.03 1.69
CA VAL A 155 -12.86 19.87 2.62
C VAL A 155 -14.09 20.47 1.94
N ALA A 156 -13.93 20.98 0.72
CA ALA A 156 -15.03 21.50 -0.08
C ALA A 156 -16.11 20.44 -0.29
N LEU A 157 -15.73 19.22 -0.71
CA LEU A 157 -16.65 18.10 -0.86
C LEU A 157 -17.39 17.79 0.45
N ALA A 158 -16.67 17.70 1.58
CA ALA A 158 -17.26 17.41 2.88
C ALA A 158 -18.30 18.46 3.34
N SER A 159 -18.12 19.73 2.95
CA SER A 159 -19.04 20.82 3.33
C SER A 159 -20.40 20.80 2.62
N VAL A 160 -20.56 20.04 1.53
CA VAL A 160 -21.79 19.99 0.72
C VAL A 160 -22.63 18.74 1.02
N VAL A 161 -22.10 17.78 1.78
CA VAL A 161 -22.76 16.49 2.05
C VAL A 161 -23.51 16.50 3.39
N PRO A 162 -24.69 15.87 3.49
CA PRO A 162 -25.44 15.77 4.75
C PRO A 162 -24.62 15.08 5.87
N LEU A 163 -24.65 15.61 7.08
CA LEU A 163 -23.86 15.12 8.22
C LEU A 163 -24.53 13.94 8.94
N SER A 164 -24.68 12.80 8.23
CA SER A 164 -25.14 11.52 8.81
C SER A 164 -24.00 10.50 8.86
N ALA A 165 -24.15 9.44 9.67
CA ALA A 165 -23.16 8.36 9.79
C ALA A 165 -22.92 7.66 8.44
N GLU A 166 -24.00 7.42 7.70
CA GLU A 166 -23.97 6.78 6.38
C GLU A 166 -23.26 7.65 5.36
N VAL A 167 -23.60 8.94 5.31
CA VAL A 167 -22.95 9.88 4.41
C VAL A 167 -21.50 10.10 4.79
N GLY A 168 -21.18 10.16 6.09
CA GLY A 168 -19.80 10.22 6.58
C GLY A 168 -18.99 9.02 6.13
N ALA A 169 -19.50 7.80 6.31
CA ALA A 169 -18.82 6.57 5.89
C ALA A 169 -18.57 6.54 4.36
N VAL A 170 -19.58 6.89 3.56
CA VAL A 170 -19.44 6.98 2.10
C VAL A 170 -18.43 8.06 1.71
N THR A 171 -18.49 9.22 2.35
CA THR A 171 -17.61 10.35 2.06
C THR A 171 -16.16 10.01 2.38
N LEU A 172 -15.89 9.41 3.55
CA LEU A 172 -14.53 9.00 3.92
C LEU A 172 -13.98 7.91 3.01
N THR A 173 -14.83 6.95 2.62
CA THR A 173 -14.43 5.94 1.62
C THR A 173 -14.07 6.59 0.29
N ALA A 174 -14.89 7.53 -0.19
CA ALA A 174 -14.65 8.23 -1.46
C ALA A 174 -13.41 9.13 -1.40
N VAL A 175 -13.25 9.91 -0.33
CA VAL A 175 -12.08 10.75 -0.08
C VAL A 175 -10.81 9.90 -0.07
N GLY A 176 -10.79 8.81 0.72
CA GLY A 176 -9.67 7.88 0.75
C GLY A 176 -9.38 7.29 -0.62
N ALA A 177 -10.40 6.80 -1.33
CA ALA A 177 -10.23 6.26 -2.68
C ALA A 177 -9.66 7.29 -3.66
N ILE A 178 -10.20 8.51 -3.70
CA ILE A 178 -9.74 9.59 -4.59
C ILE A 178 -8.29 9.95 -4.28
N THR A 179 -7.95 10.13 -3.00
CA THR A 179 -6.56 10.43 -2.62
C THR A 179 -5.61 9.32 -2.99
N GLY A 180 -6.02 8.06 -2.83
CA GLY A 180 -5.22 6.90 -3.24
C GLY A 180 -5.09 6.74 -4.75
N LEU A 181 -5.86 7.44 -5.59
CA LEU A 181 -5.70 7.36 -7.05
C LEU A 181 -4.32 7.86 -7.51
N ASP A 182 -3.55 8.55 -6.67
CA ASP A 182 -2.17 8.93 -6.92
C ASP A 182 -1.17 7.77 -6.82
N GLY A 183 -1.62 6.58 -6.39
CA GLY A 183 -0.78 5.41 -6.15
C GLY A 183 0.00 5.46 -4.84
N SER A 184 -0.39 6.32 -3.92
CA SER A 184 0.11 6.37 -2.55
C SER A 184 -0.99 5.95 -1.59
N GLY A 185 -0.72 4.96 -0.74
CA GLY A 185 -1.61 4.64 0.38
C GLY A 185 -1.56 5.67 1.51
N PHE A 186 -0.61 6.61 1.47
CA PHE A 186 -0.31 7.54 2.56
C PHE A 186 -0.81 8.96 2.32
N SER A 187 -1.02 9.34 1.06
CA SER A 187 -1.47 10.69 0.67
C SER A 187 -2.81 11.07 1.29
N GLY A 188 -3.70 10.08 1.48
CA GLY A 188 -5.02 10.27 2.08
C GLY A 188 -5.08 10.35 3.60
N ILE A 189 -3.98 10.11 4.32
CA ILE A 189 -4.01 9.94 5.80
C ILE A 189 -4.43 11.23 6.51
N SER A 190 -3.83 12.36 6.15
CA SER A 190 -4.12 13.67 6.74
C SER A 190 -5.56 14.12 6.44
N LEU A 191 -6.01 13.90 5.19
CA LEU A 191 -7.34 14.27 4.75
C LEU A 191 -8.42 13.38 5.40
N ALA A 192 -8.17 12.07 5.52
CA ALA A 192 -9.07 11.15 6.21
C ALA A 192 -9.31 11.57 7.66
N GLY A 193 -8.24 11.92 8.41
CA GLY A 193 -8.39 12.40 9.79
C GLY A 193 -9.17 13.71 9.89
N SER A 194 -8.87 14.68 9.01
CA SER A 194 -9.51 15.99 9.02
C SER A 194 -11.01 15.91 8.67
N VAL A 195 -11.37 15.16 7.64
CA VAL A 195 -12.76 14.95 7.22
C VAL A 195 -13.53 14.12 8.26
N ALA A 196 -12.91 13.08 8.83
CA ALA A 196 -13.50 12.31 9.92
C ALA A 196 -13.80 13.17 11.16
N GLY A 197 -12.93 14.14 11.49
CA GLY A 197 -13.16 15.09 12.58
C GLY A 197 -14.42 15.93 12.39
N ILE A 198 -14.67 16.40 11.16
CA ILE A 198 -15.88 17.19 10.82
C ILE A 198 -17.14 16.34 11.01
N PHE A 199 -17.18 15.15 10.40
CA PHE A 199 -18.34 14.27 10.50
C PHE A 199 -18.59 13.79 11.93
N SER A 200 -17.54 13.37 12.64
CA SER A 200 -17.68 12.87 14.01
C SER A 200 -18.10 13.95 15.01
N THR A 201 -17.71 15.21 14.80
CA THR A 201 -18.20 16.33 15.62
C THR A 201 -19.70 16.55 15.41
N ALA A 202 -20.19 16.43 14.17
CA ALA A 202 -21.59 16.60 13.85
C ALA A 202 -22.47 15.40 14.26
N ILE A 203 -21.95 14.18 14.10
CA ILE A 203 -22.61 12.93 14.48
C ILE A 203 -22.56 12.71 16.00
N GLY A 204 -21.51 13.22 16.66
CA GLY A 204 -21.22 13.00 18.09
C GLY A 204 -20.42 11.72 18.39
N ALA A 205 -20.02 10.96 17.36
CA ALA A 205 -19.32 9.69 17.50
C ALA A 205 -18.50 9.32 16.24
N GLY A 206 -17.74 8.22 16.31
CA GLY A 206 -17.17 7.57 15.11
C GLY A 206 -15.86 8.14 14.55
N ALA A 207 -15.17 9.07 15.23
CA ALA A 207 -13.93 9.69 14.73
C ALA A 207 -12.86 8.66 14.33
N ALA A 208 -12.60 7.67 15.19
CA ALA A 208 -11.63 6.60 14.92
C ALA A 208 -12.08 5.71 13.75
N THR A 209 -13.36 5.29 13.75
CA THR A 209 -13.94 4.45 12.69
C THR A 209 -13.90 5.12 11.32
N LEU A 210 -14.30 6.40 11.25
CA LEU A 210 -14.29 7.20 10.03
C LEU A 210 -12.87 7.45 9.51
N THR A 211 -11.94 7.76 10.42
CA THR A 211 -10.51 7.94 10.06
C THR A 211 -9.93 6.64 9.51
N ALA A 212 -10.15 5.53 10.21
CA ALA A 212 -9.68 4.21 9.78
C ALA A 212 -10.28 3.82 8.44
N LEU A 213 -11.57 4.09 8.21
CA LEU A 213 -12.24 3.81 6.94
C LEU A 213 -11.59 4.57 5.77
N GLY A 214 -11.33 5.87 5.93
CA GLY A 214 -10.66 6.68 4.92
C GLY A 214 -9.24 6.22 4.63
N GLN A 215 -8.47 5.89 5.68
CA GLN A 215 -7.11 5.36 5.54
C GLN A 215 -7.09 3.98 4.85
N ILE A 216 -8.00 3.08 5.24
CA ILE A 216 -8.17 1.78 4.58
C ILE A 216 -8.50 1.99 3.10
N ALA A 217 -9.40 2.91 2.76
CA ALA A 217 -9.73 3.21 1.37
C ALA A 217 -8.52 3.75 0.59
N ALA A 218 -7.75 4.67 1.15
CA ALA A 218 -6.53 5.17 0.51
C ALA A 218 -5.51 4.05 0.25
N ILE A 219 -5.23 3.21 1.25
CA ILE A 219 -4.29 2.09 1.14
C ILE A 219 -4.77 1.05 0.12
N TRP A 220 -6.06 0.71 0.13
CA TRP A 220 -6.62 -0.27 -0.80
C TRP A 220 -6.99 0.30 -2.18
N VAL A 221 -6.71 1.57 -2.45
CA VAL A 221 -6.75 2.09 -3.82
C VAL A 221 -5.33 2.37 -4.30
N GLY A 222 -4.59 3.18 -3.54
CA GLY A 222 -3.26 3.66 -3.88
C GLY A 222 -2.11 2.79 -3.40
N GLY A 223 -2.25 2.10 -2.27
CA GLY A 223 -1.18 1.30 -1.65
C GLY A 223 -0.85 -0.03 -2.36
N GLY A 224 -1.14 -0.17 -3.66
CA GLY A 224 -0.71 -1.31 -4.47
C GLY A 224 -1.80 -2.34 -4.76
N THR A 225 -3.01 -1.91 -5.07
CA THR A 225 -4.12 -2.84 -5.39
C THR A 225 -4.93 -2.45 -6.63
N LEU A 226 -5.34 -1.18 -6.79
CA LEU A 226 -6.10 -0.71 -7.96
C LEU A 226 -5.30 0.14 -8.92
N VAL A 227 -4.34 0.89 -8.42
CA VAL A 227 -3.54 1.82 -9.21
C VAL A 227 -2.36 1.07 -9.86
N PRO A 228 -2.29 0.96 -11.20
CA PRO A 228 -1.29 0.13 -11.90
C PRO A 228 0.16 0.47 -11.52
N TRP A 229 0.47 1.75 -11.35
CA TRP A 229 1.84 2.16 -11.01
C TRP A 229 2.24 1.85 -9.57
N ALA A 230 1.28 1.65 -8.67
CA ALA A 230 1.51 1.14 -7.33
C ALA A 230 1.66 -0.40 -7.29
N LEU A 231 1.25 -1.10 -8.35
CA LEU A 231 1.33 -2.55 -8.49
C LEU A 231 2.62 -3.02 -9.16
N ILE A 232 3.39 -2.13 -9.78
CA ILE A 232 4.58 -2.51 -10.58
C ILE A 232 5.56 -3.39 -9.79
N PRO A 233 5.89 -3.12 -8.50
CA PRO A 233 6.82 -3.99 -7.76
C PRO A 233 6.31 -5.43 -7.63
N ALA A 234 5.04 -5.59 -7.25
CA ALA A 234 4.41 -6.91 -7.12
C ALA A 234 4.26 -7.60 -8.49
N ALA A 235 3.84 -6.85 -9.50
CA ALA A 235 3.66 -7.32 -10.86
C ALA A 235 5.00 -7.79 -11.48
N ALA A 236 6.08 -7.05 -11.25
CA ALA A 236 7.43 -7.38 -11.70
C ALA A 236 7.97 -8.65 -11.02
N ILE A 237 7.75 -8.83 -9.71
CA ILE A 237 8.14 -10.04 -8.99
C ILE A 237 7.35 -11.26 -9.47
N CYS A 238 6.05 -11.08 -9.76
CA CYS A 238 5.18 -12.15 -10.23
C CYS A 238 5.25 -12.41 -11.74
N GLY A 239 6.00 -11.61 -12.50
CA GLY A 239 6.07 -11.71 -13.97
C GLY A 239 4.72 -11.50 -14.66
N VAL A 240 3.90 -10.57 -14.16
CA VAL A 240 2.57 -10.26 -14.71
C VAL A 240 2.46 -8.79 -15.09
N ASP A 241 1.56 -8.47 -16.01
CA ASP A 241 1.28 -7.09 -16.38
C ASP A 241 0.56 -6.33 -15.22
N PRO A 242 1.06 -5.17 -14.78
CA PRO A 242 0.46 -4.41 -13.68
C PRO A 242 -0.95 -3.90 -14.00
N PHE A 243 -1.27 -3.64 -15.28
CA PHE A 243 -2.62 -3.20 -15.67
C PHE A 243 -3.62 -4.36 -15.60
N GLU A 244 -3.24 -5.56 -16.02
CA GLU A 244 -4.04 -6.77 -15.88
C GLU A 244 -4.22 -7.14 -14.41
N LEU A 245 -3.18 -7.01 -13.60
CA LEU A 245 -3.28 -7.21 -12.15
C LEU A 245 -4.26 -6.21 -11.52
N ALA A 246 -4.17 -4.92 -11.86
CA ALA A 246 -5.11 -3.89 -11.43
C ALA A 246 -6.55 -4.23 -11.84
N ARG A 247 -6.75 -4.64 -13.10
CA ARG A 247 -8.07 -5.02 -13.63
C ARG A 247 -8.69 -6.18 -12.86
N ARG A 248 -7.89 -7.20 -12.53
CA ARG A 248 -8.36 -8.36 -11.75
C ARG A 248 -8.63 -8.01 -10.29
N ASN A 249 -7.89 -7.07 -9.73
CA ASN A 249 -8.11 -6.58 -8.37
C ASN A 249 -9.33 -5.67 -8.24
N LEU A 250 -9.78 -5.03 -9.33
CA LEU A 250 -10.91 -4.10 -9.32
C LEU A 250 -12.12 -4.64 -8.59
N LEU A 251 -12.63 -5.81 -9.01
CA LEU A 251 -13.85 -6.36 -8.44
C LEU A 251 -13.68 -6.81 -6.97
N PRO A 252 -12.66 -7.61 -6.59
CA PRO A 252 -12.40 -7.95 -5.19
C PRO A 252 -12.29 -6.74 -4.26
N VAL A 253 -11.52 -5.74 -4.67
CA VAL A 253 -11.24 -4.57 -3.84
C VAL A 253 -12.48 -3.69 -3.72
N THR A 254 -13.20 -3.43 -4.81
CA THR A 254 -14.45 -2.65 -4.74
C THR A 254 -15.48 -3.34 -3.85
N ILE A 255 -15.64 -4.66 -3.95
CA ILE A 255 -16.53 -5.42 -3.05
C ILE A 255 -16.06 -5.30 -1.60
N GLY A 256 -14.75 -5.45 -1.36
CA GLY A 256 -14.15 -5.26 -0.04
C GLY A 256 -14.43 -3.88 0.55
N LEU A 257 -14.27 -2.82 -0.25
CA LEU A 257 -14.52 -1.44 0.16
C LEU A 257 -15.99 -1.26 0.51
N VAL A 258 -16.92 -1.67 -0.37
CA VAL A 258 -18.37 -1.57 -0.13
C VAL A 258 -18.76 -2.27 1.18
N VAL A 259 -18.31 -3.52 1.38
CA VAL A 259 -18.61 -4.25 2.62
C VAL A 259 -17.99 -3.56 3.84
N THR A 260 -16.77 -3.05 3.72
CA THR A 260 -16.10 -2.34 4.83
C THR A 260 -16.81 -1.04 5.18
N THR A 261 -17.29 -0.28 4.17
CA THR A 261 -18.08 0.93 4.36
C THR A 261 -19.40 0.61 5.06
N ILE A 262 -20.11 -0.44 4.63
CA ILE A 262 -21.35 -0.88 5.28
C ILE A 262 -21.09 -1.26 6.75
N VAL A 263 -20.04 -2.02 7.02
CA VAL A 263 -19.66 -2.37 8.40
C VAL A 263 -19.35 -1.13 9.21
N ALA A 264 -18.62 -0.15 8.64
CA ALA A 264 -18.31 1.09 9.32
C ALA A 264 -19.58 1.89 9.69
N MET A 265 -20.61 1.89 8.83
CA MET A 265 -21.90 2.53 9.14
C MET A 265 -22.55 1.97 10.42
N PHE A 266 -22.40 0.67 10.70
CA PHE A 266 -22.91 0.05 11.92
C PHE A 266 -22.01 0.27 13.16
N LEU A 267 -20.77 0.69 12.96
CA LEU A 267 -19.78 0.92 14.02
C LEU A 267 -19.66 2.39 14.44
N ILE A 268 -20.26 3.31 13.69
CA ILE A 268 -20.33 4.75 13.99
C ILE A 268 -21.51 4.99 14.93
#